data_AF-A0A6V7HPN3-F1
#
_entry.id   AF-A0A6V7HPN3-F1
#
_cell.length_a   1.000
_cell.length_b   1.000
_cell.length_c   1.000
_cell.angle_alpha   90.00
_cell.angle_beta   90.00
_cell.angle_gamma   90.00
#
_symmetry.space_group_name_H-M   'P 1'
#
loop_
_entity.id
_entity.type
_entity.pdbx_description
1 polymer ?
#
loop_
_entity_poly.entity_id
_entity_poly.type
_entity_poly.pdbx_seq_one_letter_code
_entity_poly.pdbx_strand_id
1 'polypeptide(L)' 'LYRFLARRTSAKFNKIILKRLFMSKIHRPPISLARVTRFMKKPNRENCIAVVVGTVTDDARIFEVPKLT' A
#
# COMPACT_ATOMS: atom_id res chain seq x y z
N LEU A 1 3.05 16.70 -4.89
CA LEU A 1 3.95 16.23 -3.79
C LEU A 1 5.00 15.21 -4.25
N TYR A 2 4.65 13.97 -4.62
CA TYR A 2 5.63 12.92 -4.95
C TYR A 2 6.59 13.24 -6.12
N ARG A 3 6.20 14.08 -7.07
CA ARG A 3 7.09 14.59 -8.13
C ARG A 3 8.26 15.41 -7.58
N PHE A 4 8.03 16.19 -6.53
CA PHE A 4 9.07 16.95 -5.85
C PHE A 4 9.96 16.04 -5.00
N LEU A 5 9.34 15.19 -4.18
CA LEU A 5 10.07 14.25 -3.32
C LEU A 5 10.97 13.32 -4.13
N ALA A 6 10.45 12.68 -5.18
CA ALA A 6 11.23 11.78 -6.03
C ALA A 6 12.44 12.46 -6.71
N ARG A 7 12.34 13.76 -6.98
CA ARG A 7 13.44 14.56 -7.58
C ARG A 7 14.51 14.95 -6.55
N ARG A 8 14.14 15.23 -5.30
CA ARG A 8 15.04 15.84 -4.30
C ARG A 8 15.61 14.87 -3.26
N THR A 9 14.91 13.78 -2.95
CA THR A 9 15.30 12.86 -1.85
C THR A 9 16.03 11.60 -2.30
N SER A 10 16.20 11.39 -3.62
CA SER A 10 16.80 10.20 -4.27
C SER A 10 16.28 8.81 -3.83
N ALA A 11 15.36 8.74 -2.87
CA ALA A 11 14.81 7.51 -2.31
C ALA A 11 14.02 6.71 -3.34
N LYS A 12 14.34 5.41 -3.45
CA LYS A 12 13.70 4.46 -4.38
C LYS A 12 12.19 4.38 -4.17
N PHE A 13 11.73 4.43 -2.91
CA PHE A 13 10.32 4.41 -2.55
C PHE A 13 9.51 5.51 -3.25
N ASN A 14 9.99 6.76 -3.20
CA ASN A 14 9.27 7.91 -3.77
C ASN A 14 9.11 7.79 -5.29
N LYS A 15 10.12 7.23 -5.98
CA LYS A 15 10.05 6.95 -7.42
C LYS A 15 9.01 5.87 -7.74
N ILE A 16 8.92 4.82 -6.92
CA ILE A 16 7.92 3.75 -7.07
C ILE A 16 6.50 4.30 -6.88
N ILE A 17 6.27 5.09 -5.83
CA ILE A 17 4.95 5.68 -5.58
C ILE A 17 4.54 6.62 -6.72
N LEU A 18 5.45 7.49 -7.19
CA LEU A 18 5.17 8.37 -8.33
C LEU A 18 4.77 7.57 -9.57
N LYS A 19 5.47 6.48 -9.91
CA LYS A 19 5.12 5.62 -11.04
C LYS A 19 3.73 5.00 -10.87
N ARG A 20 3.39 4.51 -9.67
CA ARG A 20 2.09 3.90 -9.38
C ARG A 20 0.94 4.89 -9.44
N LEU A 21 1.16 6.15 -9.04
CA LEU A 21 0.14 7.20 -9.12
C LEU A 21 -0.27 7.51 -10.56
N PHE A 22 0.63 7.34 -11.54
CA PHE A 22 0.33 7.53 -12.96
C PHE A 22 -0.31 6.31 -13.64
N MET A 23 -0.43 5.17 -12.95
CA MET A 23 -1.04 3.97 -13.54
C MET A 23 -2.55 4.17 -13.77
N SER A 24 -3.07 3.64 -14.87
CA SER A 24 -4.51 3.63 -15.15
C SER A 24 -5.26 2.75 -14.14
N LYS A 25 -6.59 2.88 -14.08
CA LYS A 25 -7.45 2.14 -13.12
C LYS A 25 -7.30 0.63 -13.25
N ILE A 26 -7.16 0.11 -14.47
CA ILE A 26 -6.99 -1.32 -14.74
C ILE A 26 -5.70 -1.86 -14.08
N HIS A 27 -4.63 -1.07 -14.05
CA HIS A 27 -3.35 -1.45 -13.43
C HIS A 27 -3.27 -1.13 -11.93
N ARG A 28 -4.35 -0.60 -11.34
CA ARG A 28 -4.50 -0.38 -9.89
C ARG A 28 -5.72 -1.15 -9.37
N PRO A 29 -5.67 -2.49 -9.37
CA PRO A 29 -6.79 -3.29 -8.89
C PRO A 29 -7.05 -3.02 -7.40
N PRO A 30 -8.32 -3.07 -6.95
CA PRO A 30 -8.65 -2.93 -5.55
C PRO A 30 -8.01 -4.04 -4.72
N ILE A 31 -7.57 -3.70 -3.51
CA ILE A 31 -7.01 -4.66 -2.55
C ILE A 31 -7.99 -4.79 -1.39
N SER A 32 -8.41 -6.02 -1.04
CA SER A 32 -9.25 -6.23 0.14
C SER A 32 -8.44 -6.19 1.43
N LEU A 33 -9.11 -5.83 2.53
CA LEU A 33 -8.53 -5.84 3.87
C LEU A 33 -7.90 -7.19 4.26
N ALA A 34 -8.46 -8.32 3.79
CA ALA A 34 -7.95 -9.66 4.09
C ALA A 34 -6.53 -9.83 3.58
N ARG A 35 -6.30 -9.28 2.39
CA ARG A 35 -5.01 -9.36 1.71
C ARG A 35 -3.98 -8.48 2.40
N VAL A 36 -4.38 -7.31 2.91
CA VAL A 36 -3.51 -6.42 3.71
C VAL A 36 -3.10 -7.12 5.00
N THR A 37 -4.06 -7.63 5.77
CA THR A 37 -3.80 -8.36 7.02
C THR A 37 -2.86 -9.54 6.81
N ARG A 38 -3.07 -10.32 5.73
CA ARG A 38 -2.19 -11.45 5.39
C ARG A 38 -0.77 -11.01 5.04
N PHE A 39 -0.58 -9.84 4.43
CA PHE A 39 0.76 -9.34 4.12
C PHE A 39 1.49 -8.76 5.33
N MET A 40 0.76 -8.24 6.31
CA MET A 40 1.33 -7.68 7.54
C MET A 40 1.68 -8.77 8.56
N LYS A 41 0.95 -9.89 8.59
CA LYS A 41 1.27 -11.08 9.40
C LYS A 41 2.55 -11.83 8.97
N LYS A 42 3.23 -11.40 7.90
CA LYS A 42 4.49 -12.03 7.47
C LYS A 42 5.64 -11.64 8.40
N PRO A 43 6.65 -12.52 8.58
CA PRO A 43 7.80 -12.21 9.41
C PRO A 43 8.51 -10.93 8.93
N ASN A 44 9.10 -10.17 9.86
CA ASN A 44 9.82 -8.91 9.64
C ASN A 44 8.96 -7.70 9.23
N ARG A 45 7.67 -7.65 9.61
CA ARG A 45 6.76 -6.55 9.22
C ARG A 45 5.94 -5.93 10.35
N GLU A 46 6.24 -6.28 11.59
CA GLU A 46 5.47 -5.87 12.78
C GLU A 46 5.43 -4.33 12.96
N ASN A 47 6.50 -3.63 12.59
CA ASN A 47 6.61 -2.16 12.70
C ASN A 47 6.60 -1.44 11.34
N CYS A 48 6.19 -2.13 10.27
CA CYS A 48 6.10 -1.55 8.95
C CYS A 48 4.72 -0.93 8.70
N ILE A 49 4.66 0.09 7.85
CA ILE A 49 3.42 0.74 7.41
C ILE A 49 2.96 0.12 6.09
N ALA A 50 1.68 -0.23 5.99
CA ALA A 50 1.12 -0.80 4.77
C ALA A 50 0.72 0.30 3.77
N VAL A 51 1.58 0.56 2.77
CA VAL A 51 1.28 1.57 1.74
C VAL A 51 0.62 0.95 0.51
N VAL A 52 -0.65 1.29 0.28
CA VAL A 52 -1.42 0.90 -0.92
C VAL A 52 -1.69 2.14 -1.79
N VAL A 53 -1.41 2.03 -3.10
CA VAL A 53 -1.73 3.08 -4.09
C VAL A 53 -2.90 2.61 -4.93
N GLY A 54 -4.12 2.82 -4.43
CA GLY A 54 -5.35 2.34 -5.05
C GLY A 54 -6.49 2.27 -4.05
N THR A 55 -7.58 1.62 -4.45
CA THR A 55 -8.75 1.42 -3.59
C THR A 55 -8.52 0.25 -2.64
N VAL A 56 -8.83 0.46 -1.36
CA VAL A 56 -8.92 -0.63 -0.36
C VAL A 56 -10.39 -0.96 -0.17
N THR A 57 -10.75 -2.24 -0.31
CA THR A 57 -12.13 -2.70 -0.17
C THR A 57 -12.33 -3.42 1.14
N ASP A 58 -13.50 -3.20 1.74
CA ASP A 58 -13.93 -3.97 2.91
C ASP A 58 -14.13 -5.45 2.55
N ASP A 59 -13.95 -6.31 3.56
CA ASP A 59 -14.05 -7.76 3.42
C ASP A 59 -14.70 -8.37 4.65
N ALA A 60 -16.04 -8.48 4.61
CA ALA A 60 -16.88 -8.94 5.71
C ALA A 60 -16.62 -10.40 6.16
N ARG A 61 -15.74 -11.13 5.47
CA ARG A 61 -15.33 -12.50 5.86
C ARG A 61 -14.31 -12.51 6.99
N ILE A 62 -13.71 -11.36 7.30
CA ILE A 62 -12.71 -11.23 8.36
C ILE A 62 -13.41 -10.71 9.61
N PHE A 63 -13.27 -11.45 10.70
CA PHE A 63 -13.85 -11.06 11.99
C PHE A 63 -12.89 -10.25 12.86
N GLU A 64 -11.59 -10.39 12.63
CA GLU A 64 -10.54 -9.70 13.38
C GLU A 64 -9.57 -8.98 12.46
N VAL A 65 -9.52 -7.65 12.60
CA VAL A 65 -8.53 -6.81 11.92
C VAL A 65 -7.53 -6.34 12.98
N PRO A 66 -6.24 -6.71 12.86
CA PRO A 66 -5.24 -6.23 13.81
C PRO A 66 -5.11 -4.70 13.70
N LYS A 67 -4.61 -4.05 14.75
CA LYS A 67 -4.29 -2.62 14.69
C LYS A 67 -3.17 -2.43 13.66
N LEU A 68 -3.49 -1.78 12.55
CA LEU A 68 -2.58 -1.47 11.46
C LEU A 68 -2.43 0.05 11.31
N THR A 69 -1.27 0.48 10.81
CA THR A 69 -0.97 1.87 10.44
C THR A 69 -0.42 1.94 9.03
#